data_AF-A0A5E4JPW3-F1
#
_entry.id   AF-A0A5E4JPW3-F1
#
_cell.length_a   1.000
_cell.length_b   1.000
_cell.length_c   1.000
_cell.angle_alpha   90.00
_cell.angle_beta   90.00
_cell.angle_gamma   90.00
#
_symmetry.space_group_name_H-M   'P 1'
#
loop_
_entity.id
_entity.type
_entity.pdbx_description
1 polymer ?
#
loop_
_entity_poly.entity_id
_entity_poly.type
_entity_poly.pdbx_seq_one_letter_code
_entity_poly.pdbx_strand_id
1 'polypeptide(L)'
;MDPVECALFDIRNKDKPIGADFDSIYISKYAFEKAYTYAELACELAGHTIECGGYLICPEDSSDRIARDSFLAREQRVSEGLYVLRPEDVRRAGNEIENLGSKVLGWWHSHGELSTFFSCVDDRGQMTCLNAIAPKYYITKFFETELKNIERTVNGNKIILFDRKKSSRKYELEINDPHVEISGLKIIQEKRVGFSYGLVVNKSETRLPYSEIAVRDLCTVCRQSHDISYIVDVKLFEDGDFKIDRDAIIAELKEKVPALK
;
A
#
# COMPACT_ATOMS: atom_id res chain seq x y z
N MET A 1 13.85 24.61 8.56
CA MET A 1 13.74 23.16 8.33
C MET A 1 14.59 22.49 9.40
N ASP A 2 13.99 21.69 10.27
CA ASP A 2 14.70 21.07 11.40
C ASP A 2 15.51 19.86 10.89
N PRO A 3 16.85 19.82 11.04
CA PRO A 3 17.70 18.76 10.50
C PRO A 3 17.40 17.35 11.03
N VAL A 4 16.55 17.20 12.05
CA VAL A 4 16.13 15.90 12.58
C VAL A 4 15.12 15.18 11.67
N GLU A 5 14.36 15.89 10.82
CA GLU A 5 13.32 15.26 9.98
C GLU A 5 13.86 14.59 8.70
N CYS A 6 15.09 14.90 8.29
CA CYS A 6 15.68 14.32 7.06
C CYS A 6 16.42 12.98 7.30
N ALA A 7 16.57 12.55 8.55
CA ALA A 7 17.23 11.28 8.90
C ALA A 7 16.40 10.02 8.53
N LEU A 8 15.14 10.19 8.09
CA LEU A 8 14.28 9.11 7.63
C LEU A 8 14.65 8.55 6.24
N PHE A 9 15.46 9.27 5.46
CA PHE A 9 15.88 8.84 4.12
C PHE A 9 16.81 7.61 4.13
N ASP A 10 17.61 7.41 5.18
CA ASP A 10 18.63 6.34 5.25
C ASP A 10 18.06 4.99 5.75
N ILE A 11 16.79 4.94 6.15
CA ILE A 11 16.12 3.70 6.60
C ILE A 11 15.46 2.95 5.43
N ARG A 12 15.18 3.62 4.30
CA ARG A 12 14.35 3.08 3.20
C ARG A 12 14.96 1.88 2.44
N ASN A 13 16.24 1.58 2.63
CA ASN A 13 16.96 0.56 1.84
C ASN A 13 17.53 -0.62 2.64
N LYS A 14 17.48 -0.63 3.98
CA LYS A 14 18.27 -1.60 4.76
C LYS A 14 17.52 -2.85 5.21
N ASP A 15 16.19 -2.83 5.29
CA ASP A 15 15.41 -3.98 5.74
C ASP A 15 14.18 -4.22 4.85
N LYS A 16 14.34 -4.97 3.75
CA LYS A 16 13.18 -5.59 3.08
C LYS A 16 12.59 -6.62 4.06
N PRO A 17 11.28 -6.59 4.35
CA PRO A 17 10.70 -7.52 5.30
C PRO A 17 10.83 -8.94 4.74
N ILE A 18 11.27 -9.86 5.59
CA ILE A 18 11.50 -11.26 5.23
C ILE A 18 10.16 -11.88 4.81
N GLY A 19 9.98 -12.13 3.51
CA GLY A 19 8.78 -12.75 2.90
C GLY A 19 7.95 -11.88 1.95
N ALA A 20 8.49 -10.77 1.43
CA ALA A 20 7.73 -9.78 0.67
C ALA A 20 7.50 -10.13 -0.83
N ASP A 21 6.32 -10.68 -1.17
CA ASP A 21 5.70 -10.60 -2.53
C ASP A 21 5.37 -9.15 -2.96
N PHE A 22 6.14 -8.17 -2.50
CA PHE A 22 5.93 -6.74 -2.71
C PHE A 22 7.23 -6.16 -3.25
N ASP A 23 7.63 -6.65 -4.42
CA ASP A 23 8.82 -6.23 -5.17
C ASP A 23 8.51 -5.12 -6.19
N SER A 24 7.23 -4.93 -6.49
CA SER A 24 6.75 -3.98 -7.49
C SER A 24 5.33 -3.54 -7.17
N ILE A 25 4.95 -2.33 -7.59
CA ILE A 25 3.54 -2.02 -7.80
C ILE A 25 3.10 -2.59 -9.14
N TYR A 26 1.86 -3.07 -9.20
CA TYR A 26 1.30 -3.71 -10.39
C TYR A 26 0.19 -2.79 -10.93
N ILE A 27 0.34 -2.26 -12.15
CA ILE A 27 -0.58 -1.27 -12.72
C ILE A 27 -0.86 -1.58 -14.20
N SER A 28 -2.09 -1.39 -14.65
CA SER A 28 -2.44 -1.50 -16.07
C SER A 28 -1.79 -0.35 -16.85
N LYS A 29 -1.46 -0.58 -18.12
CA LYS A 29 -1.01 0.50 -19.01
C LYS A 29 -2.04 1.64 -19.06
N TYR A 30 -3.33 1.34 -19.08
CA TYR A 30 -4.39 2.36 -19.07
C TYR A 30 -4.31 3.26 -17.83
N ALA A 31 -4.24 2.70 -16.62
CA ALA A 31 -4.15 3.48 -15.40
C ALA A 31 -2.88 4.34 -15.36
N PHE A 32 -1.75 3.75 -15.78
CA PHE A 32 -0.48 4.45 -15.86
C PHE A 32 -0.54 5.65 -16.84
N GLU A 33 -1.01 5.41 -18.06
CA GLU A 33 -1.18 6.46 -19.08
C GLU A 33 -2.17 7.55 -18.65
N LYS A 34 -3.26 7.15 -17.99
CA LYS A 34 -4.28 8.08 -17.48
C LYS A 34 -3.71 9.00 -16.39
N ALA A 35 -2.90 8.48 -15.45
CA ALA A 35 -2.23 9.30 -14.43
C ALA A 35 -1.30 10.36 -15.04
N TYR A 36 -0.48 9.97 -16.04
CA TYR A 36 0.35 10.92 -16.78
C TYR A 36 -0.48 11.94 -17.56
N THR A 37 -1.58 11.50 -18.18
CA THR A 37 -2.45 12.41 -18.95
C THR A 37 -3.12 13.42 -18.03
N TYR A 38 -3.52 13.05 -16.81
CA TYR A 38 -3.96 14.02 -15.80
C TYR A 38 -2.86 15.03 -15.47
N ALA A 39 -1.63 14.58 -15.22
CA ALA A 39 -0.51 15.46 -14.87
C ALA A 39 -0.21 16.49 -15.97
N GLU A 40 -0.19 16.03 -17.23
CA GLU A 40 0.00 16.87 -18.41
C GLU A 40 -1.11 17.92 -18.53
N LEU A 41 -2.36 17.46 -18.57
CA LEU A 41 -3.53 18.31 -18.78
C LEU A 41 -3.76 19.28 -17.62
N ALA A 42 -3.45 18.91 -16.38
CA ALA A 42 -3.55 19.80 -15.24
C ALA A 42 -2.62 21.01 -15.40
N CYS A 43 -1.37 20.78 -15.79
CA CYS A 43 -0.41 21.86 -16.08
C CYS A 43 -0.82 22.68 -17.32
N GLU A 44 -1.34 22.04 -18.37
CA GLU A 44 -1.85 22.76 -19.56
C GLU A 44 -3.00 23.71 -19.19
N LEU A 45 -3.97 23.23 -18.41
CA LEU A 45 -5.12 24.00 -17.98
C LEU A 45 -4.73 25.14 -17.02
N ALA A 46 -3.78 24.89 -16.12
CA ALA A 46 -3.28 25.90 -15.19
C ALA A 46 -2.40 26.96 -15.86
N GLY A 47 -1.75 26.64 -16.97
CA GLY A 47 -0.72 27.48 -17.60
C GLY A 47 0.58 27.61 -16.79
N HIS A 48 0.73 26.81 -15.73
CA HIS A 48 1.91 26.73 -14.86
C HIS A 48 2.01 25.33 -14.24
N THR A 49 3.07 25.07 -13.48
CA THR A 49 3.27 23.79 -12.79
C THR A 49 2.22 23.63 -11.70
N ILE A 50 1.47 22.53 -11.71
CA ILE A 50 0.50 22.22 -10.66
C ILE A 50 0.50 20.71 -10.36
N GLU A 51 0.35 20.37 -9.09
CA GLU A 51 0.14 18.99 -8.68
C GLU A 51 -1.34 18.59 -8.79
N CYS A 52 -1.61 17.32 -9.05
CA CYS A 52 -2.92 16.71 -8.96
C CYS A 52 -2.76 15.24 -8.60
N GLY A 53 -3.80 14.60 -8.10
CA GLY A 53 -3.70 13.19 -7.71
C GLY A 53 -5.02 12.51 -7.43
N GLY A 54 -4.90 11.27 -6.99
CA GLY A 54 -6.03 10.47 -6.59
C GLY A 54 -5.64 9.06 -6.23
N TYR A 55 -6.42 8.09 -6.69
CA TYR A 55 -6.39 6.72 -6.19
C TYR A 55 -6.12 5.72 -7.30
N LEU A 56 -5.33 4.70 -6.99
CA LEU A 56 -5.12 3.54 -7.83
C LEU A 56 -6.17 2.50 -7.46
N ILE A 57 -7.03 2.13 -8.41
CA ILE A 57 -8.21 1.31 -8.13
C ILE A 57 -8.27 0.06 -9.00
N CYS A 58 -9.00 -0.96 -8.54
CA CYS A 58 -9.35 -2.14 -9.31
C CYS A 58 -10.77 -2.61 -8.97
N PRO A 59 -11.38 -3.51 -9.78
CA PRO A 59 -12.67 -4.11 -9.44
C PRO A 59 -12.66 -4.76 -8.06
N GLU A 60 -13.75 -4.62 -7.30
CA GLU A 60 -13.86 -5.11 -5.93
C GLU A 60 -13.61 -6.62 -5.82
N ASP A 61 -14.11 -7.37 -6.81
CA ASP A 61 -14.01 -8.83 -6.93
C ASP A 61 -12.65 -9.33 -7.44
N SER A 62 -11.76 -8.44 -7.89
CA SER A 62 -10.44 -8.84 -8.38
C SER A 62 -9.63 -9.49 -7.25
N SER A 63 -9.13 -10.72 -7.47
CA SER A 63 -8.24 -11.39 -6.53
C SER A 63 -6.77 -10.96 -6.67
N ASP A 64 -6.41 -10.30 -7.77
CA ASP A 64 -5.07 -9.79 -7.99
C ASP A 64 -4.87 -8.39 -7.39
N ARG A 65 -3.63 -7.92 -7.45
CA ARG A 65 -3.22 -6.61 -6.93
C ARG A 65 -2.91 -5.63 -8.05
N ILE A 66 -3.54 -5.79 -9.21
CA ILE A 66 -3.29 -4.93 -10.37
C ILE A 66 -4.23 -3.73 -10.30
N ALA A 67 -3.66 -2.54 -10.13
CA ALA A 67 -4.39 -1.29 -10.28
C ALA A 67 -4.78 -1.10 -11.75
N ARG A 68 -6.08 -1.12 -12.06
CA ARG A 68 -6.60 -1.09 -13.43
C ARG A 68 -7.04 0.28 -13.88
N ASP A 69 -7.30 1.20 -12.95
CA ASP A 69 -7.62 2.59 -13.25
C ASP A 69 -6.93 3.56 -12.27
N SER A 70 -6.71 4.78 -12.76
CA SER A 70 -6.29 5.95 -11.99
C SER A 70 -7.47 6.89 -11.83
N PHE A 71 -8.04 6.90 -10.62
CA PHE A 71 -9.20 7.69 -10.27
C PHE A 71 -8.77 9.05 -9.73
N LEU A 72 -9.28 10.16 -10.28
CA LEU A 72 -8.93 11.51 -9.81
C LEU A 72 -9.71 11.86 -8.54
N ALA A 73 -9.01 12.31 -7.50
CA ALA A 73 -9.65 12.75 -6.25
C ALA A 73 -10.48 14.02 -6.47
N ARG A 74 -11.56 14.18 -5.71
CA ARG A 74 -12.40 15.39 -5.71
C ARG A 74 -11.86 16.44 -4.74
N GLU A 75 -12.16 17.71 -5.02
CA GLU A 75 -11.94 18.86 -4.13
C GLU A 75 -10.47 19.00 -3.69
N GLN A 76 -9.56 18.71 -4.61
CA GLN A 76 -8.14 18.70 -4.33
C GLN A 76 -7.65 20.08 -3.91
N ARG A 77 -6.86 20.13 -2.84
CA ARG A 77 -6.12 21.32 -2.43
C ARG A 77 -4.70 21.18 -2.93
N VAL A 78 -4.44 21.80 -4.08
CA VAL A 78 -3.19 21.66 -4.83
C VAL A 78 -2.51 23.00 -5.04
N SER A 79 -1.18 22.97 -5.16
CA SER A 79 -0.33 24.07 -5.63
C SER A 79 0.86 23.52 -6.43
N GLU A 80 1.84 24.36 -6.78
CA GLU A 80 3.00 23.98 -7.60
C GLU A 80 3.96 22.96 -6.95
N GLY A 81 3.77 22.63 -5.67
CA GLY A 81 4.63 21.69 -4.94
C GLY A 81 3.99 21.13 -3.68
N LEU A 82 2.66 21.06 -3.66
CA LEU A 82 1.93 20.53 -2.53
C LEU A 82 0.59 19.91 -2.96
N TYR A 83 0.53 18.60 -2.85
CA TYR A 83 -0.68 17.80 -2.79
C TYR A 83 -0.80 17.18 -1.39
N VAL A 84 -1.93 17.42 -0.71
CA VAL A 84 -2.14 16.89 0.65
C VAL A 84 -3.27 15.88 0.65
N LEU A 85 -2.94 14.63 0.94
CA LEU A 85 -3.91 13.58 1.21
C LEU A 85 -4.35 13.62 2.68
N ARG A 86 -5.63 13.90 2.95
CA ARG A 86 -6.18 13.90 4.31
C ARG A 86 -6.98 12.63 4.60
N PRO A 87 -7.00 12.12 5.85
CA PRO A 87 -7.74 10.92 6.20
C PRO A 87 -9.23 10.97 5.80
N GLU A 88 -9.88 12.13 5.98
CA GLU A 88 -11.27 12.34 5.63
C GLU A 88 -11.54 12.25 4.13
N ASP A 89 -10.59 12.70 3.31
CA ASP A 89 -10.68 12.68 1.85
C ASP A 89 -10.50 11.25 1.33
N VAL A 90 -9.56 10.49 1.91
CA VAL A 90 -9.37 9.07 1.61
C VAL A 90 -10.63 8.27 1.93
N ARG A 91 -11.25 8.53 3.09
CA ARG A 91 -12.49 7.84 3.47
C ARG A 91 -13.66 8.19 2.54
N ARG A 92 -13.79 9.48 2.16
CA ARG A 92 -14.84 9.94 1.24
C ARG A 92 -14.68 9.30 -0.14
N ALA A 93 -13.47 9.35 -0.69
CA ALA A 93 -13.16 8.74 -1.96
C ALA A 93 -13.31 7.21 -1.93
N GLY A 94 -12.90 6.56 -0.84
CA GLY A 94 -13.09 5.12 -0.65
C GLY A 94 -14.55 4.70 -0.78
N ASN A 95 -15.47 5.42 -0.14
CA ASN A 95 -16.91 5.15 -0.29
C ASN A 95 -17.42 5.41 -1.72
N GLU A 96 -16.93 6.45 -2.39
CA GLU A 96 -17.28 6.73 -3.79
C GLU A 96 -16.82 5.60 -4.71
N ILE A 97 -15.58 5.15 -4.55
CA ILE A 97 -14.95 4.08 -5.33
C ILE A 97 -15.65 2.73 -5.06
N GLU A 98 -16.00 2.44 -3.81
CA GLU A 98 -16.78 1.25 -3.43
C GLU A 98 -18.17 1.25 -4.08
N ASN A 99 -18.86 2.40 -4.12
CA ASN A 99 -20.14 2.52 -4.82
C ASN A 99 -20.03 2.33 -6.34
N LEU A 100 -18.83 2.46 -6.91
CA LEU A 100 -18.53 2.14 -8.32
C LEU A 100 -18.15 0.67 -8.53
N GLY A 101 -18.25 -0.19 -7.50
CA GLY A 101 -17.87 -1.60 -7.57
C GLY A 101 -16.35 -1.81 -7.64
N SER A 102 -15.59 -0.87 -7.09
CA SER A 102 -14.12 -0.89 -7.11
C SER A 102 -13.54 -0.79 -5.70
N LYS A 103 -12.28 -1.15 -5.56
CA LYS A 103 -11.49 -0.97 -4.34
C LYS A 103 -10.22 -0.20 -4.60
N VAL A 104 -9.70 0.42 -3.55
CA VAL A 104 -8.46 1.20 -3.58
C VAL A 104 -7.28 0.30 -3.24
N LEU A 105 -6.25 0.29 -4.11
CA LEU A 105 -4.97 -0.40 -3.88
C LEU A 105 -3.85 0.56 -3.47
N GLY A 106 -4.05 1.85 -3.67
CA GLY A 106 -3.08 2.87 -3.31
C GLY A 106 -3.49 4.25 -3.81
N TRP A 107 -2.51 5.14 -3.91
CA TRP A 107 -2.70 6.50 -4.37
C TRP A 107 -1.63 6.91 -5.37
N TRP A 108 -1.93 7.96 -6.11
CA TRP A 108 -1.00 8.57 -7.03
C TRP A 108 -1.11 10.09 -6.97
N HIS A 109 -0.03 10.79 -7.31
CA HIS A 109 -0.06 12.23 -7.58
C HIS A 109 0.99 12.64 -8.60
N SER A 110 0.91 13.88 -9.06
CA SER A 110 1.85 14.47 -10.00
C SER A 110 2.71 15.53 -9.33
N HIS A 111 3.96 15.61 -9.77
CA HIS A 111 4.91 16.67 -9.41
C HIS A 111 4.98 17.80 -10.46
N GLY A 112 3.98 17.88 -11.34
CA GLY A 112 3.97 18.80 -12.48
C GLY A 112 5.25 18.68 -13.32
N GLU A 113 6.07 19.73 -13.41
CA GLU A 113 7.34 19.70 -14.16
C GLU A 113 8.56 19.27 -13.34
N LEU A 114 8.39 18.98 -12.04
CA LEU A 114 9.48 18.56 -11.16
C LEU A 114 9.84 17.07 -11.36
N SER A 115 11.00 16.67 -10.85
CA SER A 115 11.38 15.26 -10.77
C SER A 115 10.46 14.50 -9.82
N THR A 116 10.29 13.20 -10.06
CA THR A 116 9.46 12.33 -9.23
C THR A 116 10.24 11.84 -8.00
N PHE A 117 9.69 12.07 -6.81
CA PHE A 117 10.21 11.57 -5.53
C PHE A 117 9.09 11.62 -4.49
N PHE A 118 9.29 11.04 -3.31
CA PHE A 118 8.43 11.30 -2.14
C PHE A 118 9.05 12.35 -1.23
N SER A 119 8.31 13.42 -0.99
CA SER A 119 8.55 14.40 0.05
C SER A 119 8.09 13.88 1.43
N CYS A 120 8.41 14.61 2.50
CA CYS A 120 7.87 14.31 3.84
C CYS A 120 6.34 14.41 3.90
N VAL A 121 5.71 15.18 3.00
CA VAL A 121 4.25 15.23 2.88
C VAL A 121 3.73 13.92 2.28
N ASP A 122 4.42 13.40 1.26
CA ASP A 122 4.07 12.16 0.58
C ASP A 122 4.24 10.95 1.50
N ASP A 123 5.29 10.92 2.33
CA ASP A 123 5.46 9.87 3.35
C ASP A 123 4.24 9.78 4.30
N ARG A 124 3.74 10.95 4.73
CA ARG A 124 2.52 11.02 5.56
C ARG A 124 1.27 10.65 4.76
N GLY A 125 1.20 11.04 3.49
CA GLY A 125 0.12 10.65 2.57
C GLY A 125 0.06 9.14 2.38
N GLN A 126 1.21 8.50 2.16
CA GLN A 126 1.37 7.06 2.03
C GLN A 126 0.88 6.31 3.27
N MET A 127 1.28 6.74 4.47
CA MET A 127 0.79 6.14 5.72
C MET A 127 -0.70 6.42 5.95
N THR A 128 -1.20 7.59 5.55
CA THR A 128 -2.64 7.92 5.62
C THR A 128 -3.46 6.97 4.73
N CYS A 129 -2.99 6.73 3.51
CA CYS A 129 -3.61 5.81 2.57
C CYS A 129 -3.58 4.36 3.10
N LEU A 130 -2.41 3.89 3.56
CA LEU A 130 -2.27 2.57 4.20
C LEU A 130 -3.24 2.40 5.37
N ASN A 131 -3.36 3.39 6.25
CA ASN A 131 -4.26 3.34 7.40
C ASN A 131 -5.72 3.17 7.00
N ALA A 132 -6.14 3.76 5.88
CA ALA A 132 -7.50 3.66 5.39
C ALA A 132 -7.77 2.35 4.64
N ILE A 133 -6.78 1.84 3.90
CA ILE A 133 -6.91 0.67 3.01
C ILE A 133 -6.69 -0.64 3.77
N ALA A 134 -5.62 -0.73 4.56
CA ALA A 134 -5.15 -1.98 5.20
C ALA A 134 -6.19 -2.70 6.08
N PRO A 135 -7.12 -2.00 6.79
CA PRO A 135 -8.16 -2.69 7.55
C PRO A 135 -9.15 -3.48 6.68
N LYS A 136 -9.37 -3.06 5.43
CA LYS A 136 -10.32 -3.69 4.49
C LYS A 136 -9.64 -4.65 3.53
N TYR A 137 -8.47 -4.27 3.02
CA TYR A 137 -7.77 -5.00 1.96
C TYR A 137 -6.41 -5.50 2.47
N TYR A 138 -6.31 -6.81 2.62
CA TYR A 138 -5.10 -7.49 3.08
C TYR A 138 -4.86 -8.78 2.30
N ILE A 139 -3.59 -9.18 2.25
CA ILE A 139 -3.19 -10.50 1.78
C ILE A 139 -3.01 -11.39 3.00
N THR A 140 -3.58 -12.59 2.95
CA THR A 140 -3.30 -13.61 3.94
C THR A 140 -2.01 -14.34 3.59
N LYS A 141 -1.06 -14.37 4.54
CA LYS A 141 0.19 -15.12 4.43
C LYS A 141 0.32 -16.09 5.59
N PHE A 142 0.93 -17.24 5.32
CA PHE A 142 1.25 -18.22 6.35
C PHE A 142 2.74 -18.15 6.66
N PHE A 143 3.06 -17.86 7.92
CA PHE A 143 4.43 -17.82 8.40
C PHE A 143 4.69 -19.06 9.24
N GLU A 144 5.71 -19.80 8.85
CA GLU A 144 6.15 -20.97 9.59
C GLU A 144 7.24 -20.58 10.58
N THR A 145 7.00 -20.84 11.86
CA THR A 145 8.00 -20.67 12.91
C THR A 145 8.28 -22.02 13.54
N GLU A 146 9.53 -22.45 13.42
CA GLU A 146 10.03 -23.64 14.11
C GLU A 146 10.51 -23.25 15.51
N LEU A 147 9.91 -23.84 16.55
CA LEU A 147 10.37 -23.65 17.92
C LEU A 147 11.39 -24.74 18.27
N LYS A 148 12.65 -24.34 18.40
CA LYS A 148 13.78 -25.27 18.65
C LYS A 148 14.06 -25.56 20.13
N ASN A 149 13.51 -24.76 21.05
CA ASN A 149 13.81 -24.83 22.49
C ASN A 149 12.55 -25.05 23.32
N ILE A 150 11.85 -26.15 23.04
CA ILE A 150 10.57 -26.44 23.68
C ILE A 150 10.79 -27.29 24.92
N GLU A 151 10.29 -26.82 26.05
CA GLU A 151 10.07 -27.67 27.22
C GLU A 151 8.66 -28.25 27.18
N ARG A 152 8.51 -29.48 27.67
CA ARG A 152 7.22 -30.14 27.79
C ARG A 152 6.90 -30.44 29.25
N THR A 153 5.62 -30.28 29.61
CA THR A 153 5.07 -30.78 30.87
C THR A 153 3.80 -31.55 30.55
N VAL A 154 3.63 -32.72 31.17
CA VAL A 154 2.42 -33.55 31.02
C VAL A 154 1.52 -33.30 32.23
N ASN A 155 0.26 -32.99 31.99
CA ASN A 155 -0.75 -32.81 33.03
C ASN A 155 -2.03 -33.56 32.63
N GLY A 156 -2.20 -34.78 33.15
CA GLY A 156 -3.29 -35.68 32.73
C GLY A 156 -3.13 -36.08 31.26
N ASN A 157 -4.15 -35.79 30.44
CA ASN A 157 -4.18 -36.05 29.00
C ASN A 157 -3.67 -34.86 28.15
N LYS A 158 -3.06 -33.85 28.78
CA LYS A 158 -2.54 -32.66 28.10
C LYS A 158 -1.03 -32.63 28.10
N ILE A 159 -0.44 -32.33 26.95
CA ILE A 159 0.95 -31.88 26.83
C ILE A 159 0.96 -30.36 26.71
N ILE A 160 1.63 -29.71 27.66
CA ILE A 160 1.88 -28.27 27.65
C ILE A 160 3.30 -28.03 27.15
N LEU A 161 3.43 -27.30 26.06
CA LEU A 161 4.70 -26.93 25.43
C LEU A 161 5.02 -25.46 25.75
N PHE A 162 6.26 -25.20 26.16
CA PHE A 162 6.75 -23.88 26.52
C PHE A 162 7.96 -23.49 25.67
N ASP A 163 7.96 -22.26 25.15
CA ASP A 163 9.19 -21.67 24.61
C ASP A 163 10.05 -21.15 25.77
N ARG A 164 11.21 -21.76 26.02
CA ARG A 164 12.15 -21.33 27.09
C ARG A 164 12.51 -19.85 27.02
N LYS A 165 12.59 -19.28 25.81
CA LYS A 165 12.96 -17.87 25.62
C LYS A 165 11.78 -16.92 25.81
N LYS A 166 10.55 -17.43 25.72
CA LYS A 166 9.30 -16.66 25.87
C LYS A 166 8.28 -17.50 26.66
N SER A 167 8.55 -17.67 27.95
CA SER A 167 7.75 -18.52 28.86
C SER A 167 6.27 -18.12 28.98
N SER A 168 5.91 -16.90 28.54
CA SER A 168 4.52 -16.46 28.42
C SER A 168 3.74 -17.11 27.27
N ARG A 169 4.42 -17.73 26.29
CA ARG A 169 3.78 -18.48 25.20
C ARG A 169 3.68 -19.95 25.57
N LYS A 170 2.46 -20.41 25.79
CA LYS A 170 2.12 -21.81 26.10
C LYS A 170 1.29 -22.38 24.96
N TYR A 171 1.58 -23.61 24.57
CA TYR A 171 0.77 -24.36 23.60
C TYR A 171 0.27 -25.62 24.29
N GLU A 172 -1.04 -25.83 24.29
CA GLU A 172 -1.67 -27.00 24.89
C GLU A 172 -2.11 -27.96 23.78
N LEU A 173 -1.68 -29.21 23.88
CA LEU A 173 -2.09 -30.31 23.02
C LEU A 173 -2.82 -31.32 23.88
N GLU A 174 -4.08 -31.59 23.58
CA GLU A 174 -4.83 -32.69 24.18
C GLU A 174 -4.57 -33.95 23.37
N ILE A 175 -4.09 -35.00 24.02
CA ILE A 175 -3.66 -36.23 23.36
C ILE A 175 -4.35 -37.42 24.01
N ASN A 176 -4.94 -38.27 23.18
CA ASN A 176 -5.61 -39.48 23.63
C ASN A 176 -4.64 -40.61 23.98
N ASP A 177 -3.36 -40.47 23.61
CA ASP A 177 -2.29 -41.44 23.88
C ASP A 177 -1.12 -40.76 24.62
N PRO A 178 -0.81 -41.17 25.87
CA PRO A 178 0.29 -40.60 26.66
C PRO A 178 1.69 -40.95 26.15
N HIS A 179 1.83 -41.86 25.16
CA HIS A 179 3.13 -42.30 24.64
C HIS A 179 3.63 -41.51 23.42
N VAL A 180 2.95 -40.43 23.02
CA VAL A 180 3.37 -39.62 21.88
C VAL A 180 4.67 -38.87 22.17
N GLU A 181 5.71 -39.16 21.38
CA GLU A 181 6.95 -38.42 21.38
C GLU A 181 6.86 -37.20 20.44
N ILE A 182 7.13 -36.01 20.98
CA ILE A 182 7.14 -34.75 20.22
C ILE A 182 8.59 -34.32 20.08
N SER A 183 9.14 -34.40 18.86
CA SER A 183 10.52 -34.01 18.53
C SER A 183 10.66 -32.52 18.19
N GLY A 184 9.56 -31.83 17.88
CA GLY A 184 9.54 -30.40 17.58
C GLY A 184 8.13 -29.85 17.42
N LEU A 185 7.99 -28.52 17.47
CA LEU A 185 6.74 -27.83 17.15
C LEU A 185 7.00 -26.84 16.01
N LYS A 186 6.25 -27.04 14.93
CA LYS A 186 6.16 -26.10 13.83
C LYS A 186 4.83 -25.37 13.94
N ILE A 187 4.89 -24.06 14.10
CA ILE A 187 3.71 -23.22 14.18
C ILE A 187 3.52 -22.58 12.81
N ILE A 188 2.37 -22.84 12.20
CA ILE A 188 1.93 -22.15 11.00
C ILE A 188 0.98 -21.06 11.46
N GLN A 189 1.41 -19.81 11.38
CA GLN A 189 0.61 -18.67 11.79
C GLN A 189 0.11 -17.90 10.58
N GLU A 190 -1.21 -17.68 10.53
CA GLU A 190 -1.81 -16.73 9.60
C GLU A 190 -1.44 -15.30 10.02
N LYS A 191 -0.83 -14.55 9.10
CA LYS A 191 -0.66 -13.10 9.19
C LYS A 191 -1.43 -12.42 8.07
N ARG A 192 -2.00 -11.27 8.39
CA ARG A 192 -2.65 -10.39 7.43
C ARG A 192 -1.71 -9.25 7.10
N VAL A 193 -1.47 -9.05 5.82
CA VAL A 193 -0.55 -8.02 5.32
C VAL A 193 -1.37 -7.01 4.54
N GLY A 194 -1.65 -5.87 5.16
CA GLY A 194 -2.25 -4.73 4.47
C GLY A 194 -1.20 -4.00 3.66
N PHE A 195 -1.59 -3.34 2.57
CA PHE A 195 -0.65 -2.58 1.75
C PHE A 195 -1.30 -1.36 1.11
N SER A 196 -0.45 -0.43 0.65
CA SER A 196 -0.84 0.69 -0.19
C SER A 196 0.25 0.94 -1.22
N TYR A 197 -0.13 1.08 -2.48
CA TYR A 197 0.75 1.59 -3.53
C TYR A 197 0.87 3.12 -3.42
N GLY A 198 2.05 3.63 -3.73
CA GLY A 198 2.31 5.03 -3.94
C GLY A 198 2.97 5.21 -5.30
N LEU A 199 2.42 6.10 -6.13
CA LEU A 199 2.94 6.40 -7.46
C LEU A 199 3.04 7.92 -7.65
N VAL A 200 4.22 8.41 -7.99
CA VAL A 200 4.40 9.80 -8.43
C VAL A 200 4.72 9.81 -9.91
N VAL A 201 3.97 10.61 -10.64
CA VAL A 201 4.20 10.90 -12.06
C VAL A 201 4.59 12.35 -12.23
N ASN A 202 5.02 12.72 -13.43
CA ASN A 202 5.29 14.11 -13.79
C ASN A 202 4.93 14.34 -15.27
N LYS A 203 4.99 15.59 -15.70
CA LYS A 203 4.79 16.02 -17.10
C LYS A 203 6.05 15.79 -17.97
N SER A 204 7.12 15.21 -17.43
CA SER A 204 8.38 15.02 -18.16
C SER A 204 8.22 14.08 -19.36
N GLU A 205 8.88 14.40 -20.47
CA GLU A 205 8.98 13.53 -21.65
C GLU A 205 9.62 12.17 -21.33
N THR A 206 10.49 12.11 -20.32
CA THR A 206 11.13 10.85 -19.91
C THR A 206 10.18 9.86 -19.26
N ARG A 207 9.04 10.35 -18.73
CA ARG A 207 7.99 9.55 -18.07
C ARG A 207 8.54 8.52 -17.09
N LEU A 208 9.51 8.94 -16.28
CA LEU A 208 10.07 8.12 -15.21
C LEU A 208 9.22 8.35 -13.95
N PRO A 209 8.46 7.33 -13.48
CA PRO A 209 7.71 7.46 -12.25
C PRO A 209 8.61 7.22 -11.03
N TYR A 210 8.12 7.65 -9.87
CA TYR A 210 8.60 7.17 -8.58
C TYR A 210 7.53 6.26 -7.97
N SER A 211 7.92 5.16 -7.33
CA SER A 211 6.98 4.24 -6.71
C SER A 211 7.46 3.68 -5.38
N GLU A 212 6.53 3.61 -4.43
CA GLU A 212 6.73 2.95 -3.13
C GLU A 212 5.58 1.99 -2.83
N ILE A 213 5.86 0.98 -2.01
CA ILE A 213 4.84 0.20 -1.32
C ILE A 213 4.98 0.42 0.17
N ALA A 214 3.87 0.79 0.80
CA ALA A 214 3.74 0.72 2.23
C ALA A 214 3.03 -0.56 2.62
N VAL A 215 3.54 -1.23 3.65
CA VAL A 215 3.06 -2.54 4.10
C VAL A 215 2.82 -2.46 5.60
N ARG A 216 1.72 -3.08 6.04
CA ARG A 216 1.37 -3.29 7.44
C ARG A 216 1.24 -4.77 7.74
N ASP A 217 2.17 -5.29 8.54
CA ASP A 217 2.10 -6.65 9.06
C ASP A 217 1.23 -6.68 10.32
N LEU A 218 0.04 -7.28 10.23
CA LEU A 218 -0.85 -7.49 11.38
C LEU A 218 -0.63 -8.89 11.96
N CYS A 219 -0.07 -8.93 13.16
CA CYS A 219 -0.01 -10.16 13.93
C CYS A 219 -1.35 -10.38 14.65
N THR A 220 -2.13 -11.34 14.15
CA THR A 220 -3.44 -11.74 14.73
C THR A 220 -3.35 -12.18 16.19
N VAL A 221 -2.19 -12.70 16.61
CA VAL A 221 -1.97 -13.22 17.97
C VAL A 221 -1.63 -12.11 18.97
N CYS A 222 -0.65 -11.25 18.67
CA CYS A 222 -0.23 -10.20 19.63
C CYS A 222 -0.85 -8.82 19.38
N ARG A 223 -1.64 -8.66 18.32
CA ARG A 223 -2.26 -7.39 17.89
C ARG A 223 -1.28 -6.25 17.64
N GLN A 224 0.02 -6.58 17.51
CA GLN A 224 1.03 -5.61 17.09
C GLN A 224 0.97 -5.47 15.57
N SER A 225 1.10 -4.23 15.12
CA SER A 225 1.33 -3.90 13.71
C SER A 225 2.76 -3.38 13.54
N HIS A 226 3.37 -3.72 12.42
CA HIS A 226 4.61 -3.11 11.98
C HIS A 226 4.39 -2.53 10.59
N ASP A 227 4.61 -1.23 10.46
CA ASP A 227 4.42 -0.49 9.23
C ASP A 227 5.78 -0.13 8.65
N ILE A 228 5.95 -0.37 7.36
CA ILE A 228 7.15 0.06 6.62
C ILE A 228 6.75 0.61 5.26
N SER A 229 7.57 1.49 4.68
CA SER A 229 7.47 1.91 3.27
C SER A 229 8.84 1.82 2.63
N TYR A 230 8.89 1.38 1.37
CA TYR A 230 10.14 1.27 0.62
C TYR A 230 9.89 1.36 -0.88
N ILE A 231 10.94 1.78 -1.59
CA ILE A 231 10.95 1.98 -3.05
C ILE A 231 10.88 0.64 -3.76
N VAL A 232 10.06 0.57 -4.81
CA VAL A 232 9.87 -0.61 -5.65
C VAL A 232 9.75 -0.22 -7.12
N ASP A 233 9.87 -1.20 -8.01
CA ASP A 233 9.65 -0.99 -9.45
C ASP A 233 8.15 -0.89 -9.79
N VAL A 234 7.85 -0.33 -10.96
CA VAL A 234 6.52 -0.39 -11.57
C VAL A 234 6.48 -1.53 -12.60
N LYS A 235 5.55 -2.49 -12.43
CA LYS A 235 5.25 -3.51 -13.43
C LYS A 235 3.96 -3.16 -14.17
N LEU A 236 4.08 -2.90 -15.46
CA LEU A 236 2.96 -2.59 -16.35
C LEU A 236 2.31 -3.86 -16.87
N PHE A 237 0.97 -3.91 -16.82
CA PHE A 237 0.15 -4.98 -17.37
C PHE A 237 -0.63 -4.50 -18.58
N GLU A 238 -0.58 -5.30 -19.65
CA GLU A 238 -1.44 -5.09 -20.82
C GLU A 238 -2.82 -5.67 -20.53
N ASP A 239 -3.84 -4.82 -20.62
CA ASP A 239 -5.25 -5.20 -20.42
C ASP A 239 -6.08 -4.87 -21.68
N GLY A 240 -5.50 -5.19 -22.84
CA GLY A 240 -6.04 -4.88 -24.16
C GLY A 240 -5.71 -3.46 -24.66
N ASP A 241 -6.27 -3.14 -25.82
CA ASP A 241 -6.15 -1.82 -26.44
C ASP A 241 -7.02 -0.80 -25.70
N PHE A 242 -6.48 0.38 -25.48
CA PHE A 242 -7.21 1.48 -24.87
C PHE A 242 -6.93 2.80 -25.59
N LYS A 243 -7.86 3.75 -25.43
CA LYS A 243 -7.69 5.13 -25.86
C LYS A 243 -8.00 6.04 -24.69
N ILE A 244 -7.08 6.96 -24.40
CA ILE A 244 -7.33 8.02 -23.42
C ILE A 244 -8.22 9.09 -24.06
N ASP A 245 -9.40 9.31 -23.49
CA ASP A 245 -10.28 10.40 -23.85
C ASP A 245 -9.84 11.67 -23.10
N ARG A 246 -9.07 12.52 -23.79
CA ARG A 246 -8.54 13.77 -23.21
C ARG A 246 -9.67 14.74 -22.85
N ASP A 247 -10.75 14.81 -23.63
CA ASP A 247 -11.84 15.75 -23.38
C ASP A 247 -12.61 15.36 -22.10
N ALA A 248 -12.82 14.06 -21.89
CA ALA A 248 -13.38 13.54 -20.64
C ALA A 248 -12.47 13.85 -19.44
N ILE A 249 -11.15 13.69 -19.57
CA ILE A 249 -10.20 14.03 -18.51
C ILE A 249 -10.19 15.53 -18.21
N ILE A 250 -10.24 16.40 -19.23
CA ILE A 250 -10.32 17.85 -19.05
C ILE A 250 -11.60 18.22 -18.28
N ALA A 251 -12.73 17.61 -18.63
CA ALA A 251 -13.99 17.83 -17.93
C ALA A 251 -13.89 17.40 -16.46
N GLU A 252 -13.31 16.23 -16.19
CA GLU A 252 -13.10 15.70 -14.84
C GLU A 252 -12.14 16.60 -14.02
N LEU A 253 -11.04 17.07 -14.60
CA LEU A 253 -10.10 18.00 -13.96
C LEU A 253 -10.79 19.31 -13.55
N LYS A 254 -11.56 19.90 -14.47
CA LYS A 254 -12.32 21.14 -14.19
C LYS A 254 -13.39 20.94 -13.12
N GLU A 255 -14.02 19.76 -13.07
CA GLU A 255 -14.99 19.45 -12.01
C GLU A 255 -14.30 19.32 -10.64
N LYS A 256 -13.24 18.51 -10.59
CA LYS A 256 -12.67 17.97 -9.35
C LYS A 256 -11.52 18.76 -8.76
N VAL A 257 -10.83 19.58 -9.55
CA VAL A 257 -9.69 20.41 -9.11
C VAL A 257 -10.10 21.88 -9.19
N PRO A 258 -10.55 22.50 -8.08
CA PRO A 258 -11.08 23.86 -8.12
C PRO A 258 -10.12 24.92 -8.66
N ALA A 259 -8.80 24.68 -8.56
CA ALA A 259 -7.77 25.57 -9.09
C ALA A 259 -7.71 25.62 -10.62
N LEU A 260 -8.37 24.69 -11.33
CA LEU A 260 -8.39 24.60 -12.80
C LEU A 260 -9.69 25.13 -13.43
N LYS A 261 -10.55 25.76 -12.64
CA LYS A 261 -11.78 26.43 -13.10
C LYS A 261 -11.50 27.85 -13.53
#